data_AF-A0A7W1KQM1-F1
#
_entry.id   AF-A0A7W1KQM1-F1
#
_cell.length_a   1.000
_cell.length_b   1.000
_cell.length_c   1.000
_cell.angle_alpha   90.00
_cell.angle_beta   90.00
_cell.angle_gamma   90.00
#
_symmetry.space_group_name_H-M   'P 1'
#
loop_
_entity.id
_entity.type
_entity.pdbx_description
1 polymer ?
#
loop_
_entity_poly.entity_id
_entity_poly.type
_entity_poly.pdbx_seq_one_letter_code
_entity_poly.pdbx_strand_id
1 'polypeptide(L)'
;MLAWIVGFVVSAALYFNGYQKTSGHPSLSESLIHPVKALGYFSILLGKALEPGDMIFLKEQFGTGHKIIAAATGLTVAALFTVSALCIRRDMRLAHRAAGWLMLGTYSIMTAILVTIGRTGFGVEYAFTPRYTTFTLYLPIALVHLLPIILERHVAEGRLSGKKKMLFLVLAGSVVVSHLLIYPFNIRQMSAFSKRLLQSKACLLLINVIEEDCLTENDFPSIEYLKLAANGLDGLKFLRPGLIKSSRVQDIAAAGAQNPEYYGSIDSVIHRGEDGYTASGWAVLPQRGDAADAVLLTYDRTDGDSIIFALADTGAERGVVARILRRSSPSDYAGWQKSFSVNDLPTNPVIITAWAFDARTGKAVQLDGTHVIQKTSTPKSDNHDAASESPRQH
;
A
#
# COMPACT_ATOMS: atom_id res chain seq x y z
N MET A 1 -6.62 20.55 32.06
CA MET A 1 -7.58 20.60 30.92
C MET A 1 -7.55 21.95 30.20
N LEU A 2 -7.96 23.05 30.84
CA LEU A 2 -7.96 24.37 30.19
C LEU A 2 -6.60 24.76 29.58
N ALA A 3 -5.51 24.64 30.34
CA ALA A 3 -4.15 24.92 29.84
C ALA A 3 -3.78 24.08 28.61
N TRP A 4 -4.22 22.82 28.54
CA TRP A 4 -3.98 21.93 27.40
C TRP A 4 -4.79 22.35 26.16
N ILE A 5 -6.06 22.71 26.33
CA ILE A 5 -6.90 23.24 25.25
C ILE A 5 -6.32 24.55 24.71
N VAL A 6 -5.87 25.44 25.61
CA VAL A 6 -5.18 26.67 25.22
C VAL A 6 -3.91 26.35 24.44
N GLY A 7 -3.10 25.40 24.89
CA GLY A 7 -1.91 24.95 24.17
C GLY A 7 -2.23 24.44 22.76
N PHE A 8 -3.31 23.68 22.59
CA PHE A 8 -3.78 23.24 21.28
C PHE A 8 -4.18 24.43 20.39
N VAL A 9 -4.98 25.37 20.92
CA VAL A 9 -5.43 26.54 20.16
C VAL A 9 -4.25 27.41 19.73
N VAL A 10 -3.29 27.64 20.62
CA VAL A 10 -2.06 28.39 20.30
C VAL A 10 -1.26 27.66 19.22
N SER A 11 -1.10 26.34 19.33
CA SER A 11 -0.38 25.54 18.32
C SER A 11 -1.05 25.63 16.95
N ALA A 12 -2.38 25.51 16.91
CA ALA A 12 -3.14 25.63 15.68
C ALA A 12 -3.04 27.05 15.09
N ALA A 13 -3.15 28.09 15.92
CA ALA A 13 -3.03 29.48 15.48
C ALA A 13 -1.64 29.79 14.92
N LEU A 14 -0.58 29.30 15.57
CA LEU A 14 0.80 29.43 15.07
C LEU A 14 1.01 28.67 13.76
N TYR A 15 0.48 27.45 13.65
CA TYR A 15 0.58 26.63 12.44
C TYR A 15 -0.08 27.30 11.23
N PHE A 16 -1.24 27.95 11.44
CA PHE A 16 -1.96 28.66 10.37
C PHE A 16 -1.54 30.12 10.21
N ASN A 17 -0.57 30.60 10.98
CA ASN A 17 -0.05 31.95 10.83
C ASN A 17 0.62 32.10 9.45
N GLY A 18 0.15 33.05 8.64
CA GLY A 18 0.67 33.27 7.29
C GLY A 18 0.27 32.19 6.27
N TYR A 19 -0.71 31.33 6.58
CA TYR A 19 -1.16 30.32 5.64
C TYR A 19 -1.74 30.94 4.37
N GLN A 20 -1.13 30.64 3.22
CA GLN A 20 -1.64 31.01 1.91
C GLN A 20 -2.18 29.77 1.20
N LYS A 21 -3.44 29.85 0.79
CA LYS A 21 -4.13 28.76 0.09
C LYS A 21 -3.56 28.63 -1.33
N THR A 22 -3.07 27.45 -1.69
CA THR A 22 -2.69 27.13 -3.08
C THR A 22 -3.92 26.76 -3.92
N SER A 23 -3.83 26.95 -5.24
CA SER A 23 -4.96 26.77 -6.18
C SER A 23 -5.57 25.37 -6.16
N GLY A 24 -4.79 24.34 -5.83
CA GLY A 24 -5.25 22.94 -5.76
C GLY A 24 -5.92 22.53 -4.44
N HIS A 25 -5.98 23.41 -3.43
CA HIS A 25 -6.58 23.08 -2.13
C HIS A 25 -8.03 23.59 -2.02
N PRO A 26 -8.93 22.86 -1.33
CA PRO A 26 -10.29 23.31 -1.10
C PRO A 26 -10.33 24.50 -0.15
N SER A 27 -11.45 25.22 -0.15
CA SER A 27 -11.67 26.29 0.82
C SER A 27 -11.80 25.72 2.24
N LEU A 28 -11.26 26.42 3.24
CA LEU A 28 -11.50 26.09 4.65
C LEU A 28 -12.97 26.31 5.04
N SER A 29 -13.68 27.16 4.32
CA SER A 29 -15.13 27.40 4.53
C SER A 29 -16.01 26.27 3.98
N GLU A 30 -15.45 25.35 3.20
CA GLU A 30 -16.21 24.27 2.55
C GLU A 30 -17.01 23.44 3.56
N SER A 31 -16.42 23.15 4.73
CA SER A 31 -17.10 22.39 5.78
C SER A 31 -18.29 23.14 6.38
N LEU A 32 -18.28 24.47 6.34
CA LEU A 32 -19.38 25.31 6.81
C LEU A 32 -20.48 25.46 5.76
N ILE A 33 -20.10 25.50 4.47
CA ILE A 33 -21.03 25.58 3.35
C ILE A 33 -21.78 24.24 3.18
N HIS A 34 -21.07 23.11 3.36
CA HIS A 34 -21.64 21.77 3.22
C HIS A 34 -21.58 20.97 4.53
N PRO A 35 -22.39 21.34 5.55
CA PRO A 35 -22.30 20.78 6.90
C PRO A 35 -22.62 19.28 6.97
N VAL A 36 -23.52 18.78 6.13
CA VAL A 36 -23.84 17.34 6.06
C VAL A 36 -22.64 16.55 5.53
N LYS A 37 -21.96 17.08 4.49
CA LYS A 37 -20.73 16.48 3.94
C LYS A 37 -19.61 16.50 4.96
N ALA A 38 -19.46 17.59 5.71
CA ALA A 38 -18.50 17.72 6.80
C ALA A 38 -18.77 16.73 7.93
N LEU A 39 -20.03 16.58 8.34
CA LEU A 39 -20.42 15.61 9.37
C LEU A 39 -20.17 14.17 8.92
N GLY A 40 -20.48 13.85 7.67
CA GLY A 40 -20.16 12.56 7.07
C GLY A 40 -18.65 12.30 7.06
N TYR A 41 -17.86 13.27 6.60
CA TYR A 41 -16.39 13.20 6.60
C TYR A 41 -15.85 12.97 8.02
N PHE A 42 -16.27 13.78 8.99
CA PHE A 42 -15.84 13.68 10.39
C PHE A 42 -16.18 12.31 11.00
N SER A 43 -17.39 11.83 10.76
CA SER A 43 -17.86 10.55 11.30
C SER A 43 -17.08 9.39 10.69
N ILE A 44 -16.89 9.39 9.36
CA ILE A 44 -16.07 8.38 8.67
C ILE A 44 -14.65 8.40 9.22
N LEU A 45 -14.04 9.57 9.34
CA LEU A 45 -12.67 9.75 9.81
C LEU A 45 -12.45 9.11 11.20
N LEU A 46 -13.37 9.32 12.13
CA LEU A 46 -13.31 8.74 13.47
C LEU A 46 -13.55 7.24 13.50
N GLY A 47 -14.50 6.74 12.70
CA GLY A 47 -14.86 5.32 12.69
C GLY A 47 -13.85 4.43 11.98
N LYS A 48 -13.15 4.98 11.00
CA LYS A 48 -12.15 4.29 10.17
C LYS A 48 -11.07 3.56 10.99
N ALA A 49 -10.71 4.05 12.19
CA ALA A 49 -9.72 3.40 13.04
C ALA A 49 -10.14 1.98 13.52
N LEU A 50 -11.44 1.67 13.45
CA LEU A 50 -12.01 0.39 13.86
C LEU A 50 -12.55 -0.43 12.68
N GLU A 51 -12.36 0.03 11.44
CA GLU A 51 -12.82 -0.64 10.23
C GLU A 51 -11.73 -1.54 9.65
N PRO A 52 -12.08 -2.70 9.04
CA PRO A 52 -11.11 -3.50 8.30
C PRO A 52 -10.52 -2.70 7.14
N GLY A 53 -9.18 -2.62 7.05
CA GLY A 53 -8.48 -1.73 6.13
C GLY A 53 -8.65 -1.99 4.62
N ASP A 54 -9.29 -3.07 4.15
CA ASP A 54 -9.41 -3.30 2.70
C ASP A 54 -10.51 -2.47 2.06
N MET A 55 -10.06 -1.44 1.34
CA MET A 55 -10.86 -0.73 0.35
C MET A 55 -11.15 -1.56 -0.91
N ILE A 56 -10.63 -2.79 -1.07
CA ILE A 56 -10.93 -3.64 -2.23
C ILE A 56 -12.03 -4.64 -1.88
N PHE A 57 -11.81 -5.51 -0.88
CA PHE A 57 -12.81 -6.50 -0.45
C PHE A 57 -14.12 -5.85 0.02
N LEU A 58 -14.06 -4.77 0.82
CA LEU A 58 -15.27 -4.07 1.27
C LEU A 58 -15.93 -3.25 0.16
N LYS A 59 -15.18 -2.77 -0.83
CA LYS A 59 -15.74 -2.01 -1.96
C LYS A 59 -16.38 -2.92 -2.99
N GLU A 60 -15.80 -4.10 -3.24
CA GLU A 60 -16.37 -5.15 -4.08
C GLU A 60 -17.60 -5.79 -3.43
N GLN A 61 -17.56 -6.05 -2.11
CA GLN A 61 -18.65 -6.76 -1.43
C GLN A 61 -19.75 -5.83 -0.88
N PHE A 62 -19.42 -4.60 -0.46
CA PHE A 62 -20.38 -3.68 0.18
C PHE A 62 -20.57 -2.35 -0.56
N GLY A 63 -19.83 -2.06 -1.64
CA GLY A 63 -20.00 -0.81 -2.41
C GLY A 63 -19.91 0.44 -1.52
N THR A 64 -20.94 1.28 -1.53
CA THR A 64 -21.03 2.46 -0.65
C THR A 64 -21.28 2.15 0.83
N GLY A 65 -21.59 0.89 1.17
CA GLY A 65 -21.92 0.43 2.52
C GLY A 65 -20.79 0.57 3.53
N HIS A 66 -19.54 0.45 3.11
CA HIS A 66 -18.38 0.63 4.01
C HIS A 66 -18.34 2.06 4.60
N LYS A 67 -18.68 3.09 3.79
CA LYS A 67 -18.76 4.49 4.25
C LYS A 67 -19.81 4.67 5.34
N ILE A 68 -20.94 3.96 5.24
CA ILE A 68 -22.03 4.02 6.21
C ILE A 68 -21.60 3.36 7.53
N ILE A 69 -20.94 2.20 7.45
CA ILE A 69 -20.41 1.50 8.63
C ILE A 69 -19.39 2.40 9.34
N ALA A 70 -18.42 2.94 8.60
CA ALA A 70 -17.42 3.86 9.13
C ALA A 70 -18.06 5.07 9.83
N ALA A 71 -19.02 5.72 9.17
CA ALA A 71 -19.74 6.86 9.72
C ALA A 71 -20.50 6.48 11.00
N ALA A 72 -21.24 5.37 11.00
CA ALA A 72 -22.01 4.90 12.15
C ALA A 72 -21.10 4.56 13.34
N THR A 73 -19.98 3.88 13.10
CA THR A 73 -18.99 3.55 14.12
C THR A 73 -18.39 4.83 14.70
N GLY A 74 -17.99 5.77 13.85
CA GLY A 74 -17.42 7.05 14.27
C GLY A 74 -18.36 7.90 15.10
N LEU A 75 -19.62 7.98 14.69
CA LEU A 75 -20.65 8.71 15.43
C LEU A 75 -20.94 8.04 16.79
N THR A 76 -20.93 6.71 16.83
CA THR A 76 -21.08 5.95 18.08
C THR A 76 -19.93 6.22 19.05
N VAL A 77 -18.67 6.12 18.60
CA VAL A 77 -17.51 6.38 19.49
C VAL A 77 -17.45 7.84 19.94
N ALA A 78 -17.80 8.80 19.06
CA ALA A 78 -17.87 10.21 19.42
C ALA A 78 -18.97 10.48 20.47
N ALA A 79 -20.15 9.86 20.31
CA ALA A 79 -21.25 9.97 21.27
C ALA A 79 -20.87 9.36 22.63
N LEU A 80 -20.28 8.15 22.65
CA LEU A 80 -19.81 7.50 23.86
C LEU A 80 -18.77 8.34 24.60
N PHE A 81 -17.83 8.93 23.87
CA PHE A 81 -16.81 9.79 24.46
C PHE A 81 -17.42 11.05 25.06
N THR A 82 -18.33 11.69 24.33
CA THR A 82 -19.03 12.90 24.79
C THR A 82 -19.83 12.63 26.06
N VAL A 83 -20.61 11.54 26.10
CA VAL A 83 -21.36 11.12 27.29
C VAL A 83 -20.41 10.82 28.45
N SER A 84 -19.31 10.12 28.20
CA SER A 84 -18.30 9.82 29.22
C SER A 84 -17.69 11.09 29.81
N ALA A 85 -17.31 12.05 28.96
CA ALA A 85 -16.76 13.33 29.38
C ALA A 85 -17.77 14.15 30.20
N LEU A 86 -19.05 14.18 29.81
CA LEU A 86 -20.11 14.87 30.55
C LEU A 86 -20.38 14.24 31.92
N CYS A 87 -20.36 12.91 32.02
CA CYS A 87 -20.48 12.19 33.29
C CYS A 87 -19.31 12.52 34.22
N ILE A 88 -18.08 12.51 33.69
CA ILE A 88 -16.86 12.76 34.47
C ILE A 88 -16.75 14.21 34.93
N ARG A 89 -17.17 15.18 34.12
CA ARG A 89 -17.13 16.62 34.47
C ARG A 89 -17.87 16.95 35.78
N ARG A 90 -18.85 16.13 36.17
CA ARG A 90 -19.63 16.33 37.40
C ARG A 90 -18.88 15.93 38.68
N ASP A 91 -17.72 15.28 38.58
CA ASP A 91 -16.91 14.86 39.73
C ASP A 91 -15.43 15.11 39.52
N MET A 92 -14.89 16.00 40.35
CA MET A 92 -13.48 16.38 40.32
C MET A 92 -12.51 15.22 40.58
N ARG A 93 -12.85 14.26 41.45
CA ARG A 93 -12.00 13.10 41.73
C ARG A 93 -11.93 12.18 40.53
N LEU A 94 -13.08 11.92 39.90
CA LEU A 94 -13.15 11.13 38.68
C LEU A 94 -12.43 11.83 37.51
N ALA A 95 -12.60 13.15 37.40
CA ALA A 95 -11.93 13.95 36.38
C ALA A 95 -10.41 13.91 36.52
N HIS A 96 -9.88 13.89 37.75
CA HIS A 96 -8.44 13.74 37.97
C HIS A 96 -7.93 12.36 37.54
N ARG A 97 -8.62 11.27 37.94
CA ARG A 97 -8.27 9.89 37.53
C ARG A 97 -8.36 9.69 36.01
N ALA A 98 -9.31 10.34 35.36
CA ALA A 98 -9.58 10.22 33.93
C ALA A 98 -8.85 11.24 33.05
N ALA A 99 -8.05 12.15 33.63
CA ALA A 99 -7.49 13.29 32.92
C ALA A 99 -6.68 12.90 31.69
N GLY A 100 -5.81 11.89 31.80
CA GLY A 100 -4.99 11.38 30.69
C GLY A 100 -5.85 10.89 29.52
N TRP A 101 -6.87 10.08 29.81
CA TRP A 101 -7.76 9.50 28.80
C TRP A 101 -8.66 10.54 28.15
N LEU A 102 -9.16 11.51 28.93
CA LEU A 102 -9.89 12.64 28.39
C LEU A 102 -9.01 13.48 27.45
N MET A 103 -7.74 13.71 27.78
CA MET A 103 -6.81 14.44 26.90
C MET A 103 -6.61 13.71 25.56
N LEU A 104 -6.40 12.40 25.59
CA LEU A 104 -6.25 11.58 24.37
C LEU A 104 -7.51 11.60 23.49
N GLY A 105 -8.68 11.44 24.09
CA GLY A 105 -9.94 11.49 23.34
C GLY A 105 -10.24 12.87 22.77
N THR A 106 -10.01 13.94 23.56
CA THR A 106 -10.18 15.31 23.07
C THR A 106 -9.18 15.64 21.96
N TYR A 107 -7.93 15.19 22.06
CA TYR A 107 -6.94 15.33 21.00
C TYR A 107 -7.41 14.72 19.68
N SER A 108 -7.94 13.50 19.73
CA SER A 108 -8.48 12.81 18.54
C SER A 108 -9.66 13.58 17.93
N ILE A 109 -10.62 14.01 18.75
CA ILE A 109 -11.79 14.78 18.28
C ILE A 109 -11.36 16.13 17.66
N MET A 110 -10.50 16.90 18.33
CA MET A 110 -10.06 18.20 17.84
C MET A 110 -9.24 18.06 16.55
N THR A 111 -8.39 17.05 16.45
CA THR A 111 -7.65 16.76 15.21
C THR A 111 -8.59 16.35 14.09
N ALA A 112 -9.60 15.51 14.37
CA ALA A 112 -10.60 15.14 13.39
C ALA A 112 -11.44 16.33 12.88
N ILE A 113 -11.73 17.30 13.75
CA ILE A 113 -12.36 18.58 13.36
C ILE A 113 -11.44 19.36 12.41
N LEU A 114 -10.16 19.55 12.77
CA LEU A 114 -9.21 20.27 11.91
C LEU A 114 -9.03 19.61 10.54
N VAL A 115 -8.92 18.28 10.50
CA VAL A 115 -8.81 17.54 9.24
C VAL A 115 -10.08 17.70 8.41
N THR A 116 -11.26 17.59 9.02
CA THR A 116 -12.55 17.82 8.35
C THR A 116 -12.60 19.22 7.72
N ILE A 117 -12.24 20.27 8.46
CA ILE A 117 -12.22 21.65 7.96
C ILE A 117 -11.27 21.78 6.75
N GLY A 118 -10.06 21.22 6.84
CA GLY A 118 -9.04 21.35 5.80
C GLY A 118 -9.24 20.45 4.57
N ARG A 119 -10.06 19.39 4.67
CA ARG A 119 -10.07 18.31 3.66
C ARG A 119 -11.44 17.93 3.12
N THR A 120 -12.55 18.41 3.68
CA THR A 120 -13.90 18.05 3.19
C THR A 120 -14.11 18.34 1.70
N GLY A 121 -13.49 19.40 1.18
CA GLY A 121 -13.63 19.77 -0.24
C GLY A 121 -12.96 18.82 -1.22
N PHE A 122 -12.02 17.98 -0.78
CA PHE A 122 -11.47 16.93 -1.63
C PHE A 122 -12.42 15.74 -1.85
N GLY A 123 -13.46 15.60 -1.03
CA GLY A 123 -14.36 14.45 -1.04
C GLY A 123 -14.19 13.55 0.20
N VAL A 124 -15.22 12.76 0.49
CA VAL A 124 -15.27 11.89 1.68
C VAL A 124 -14.31 10.70 1.58
N GLU A 125 -13.88 10.37 0.38
CA GLU A 125 -12.90 9.32 0.04
C GLU A 125 -11.59 9.58 0.78
N TYR A 126 -11.19 10.86 0.91
CA TYR A 126 -9.95 11.24 1.55
C TYR A 126 -9.95 11.00 3.06
N ALA A 127 -11.11 10.84 3.70
CA ALA A 127 -11.18 10.49 5.12
C ALA A 127 -10.56 9.11 5.39
N PHE A 128 -10.53 8.23 4.37
CA PHE A 128 -9.90 6.90 4.45
C PHE A 128 -8.38 6.92 4.30
N THR A 129 -7.74 8.09 4.16
CA THR A 129 -6.28 8.12 3.98
C THR A 129 -5.56 7.58 5.24
N PRO A 130 -4.65 6.60 5.13
CA PRO A 130 -3.98 5.96 6.28
C PRO A 130 -3.32 6.93 7.28
N ARG A 131 -2.79 8.06 6.79
CA ARG A 131 -2.11 9.09 7.61
C ARG A 131 -2.96 9.67 8.75
N TYR A 132 -4.29 9.56 8.70
CA TYR A 132 -5.14 10.07 9.77
C TYR A 132 -5.43 9.05 10.88
N THR A 133 -5.18 7.76 10.63
CA THR A 133 -5.46 6.69 11.60
C THR A 133 -4.68 6.87 12.89
N THR A 134 -3.44 7.37 12.82
CA THR A 134 -2.61 7.64 14.00
C THR A 134 -3.25 8.63 14.97
N PHE A 135 -3.96 9.63 14.45
CA PHE A 135 -4.67 10.62 15.26
C PHE A 135 -5.99 10.08 15.80
N THR A 136 -6.74 9.34 14.97
CA THR A 136 -8.08 8.89 15.35
C THR A 136 -8.08 7.68 16.28
N LEU A 137 -7.02 6.85 16.24
CA LEU A 137 -6.83 5.67 17.11
C LEU A 137 -6.84 6.01 18.61
N TYR A 138 -6.48 7.23 19.00
CA TYR A 138 -6.50 7.61 20.41
C TYR A 138 -7.91 7.66 21.02
N LEU A 139 -8.96 7.83 20.21
CA LEU A 139 -10.34 7.86 20.69
C LEU A 139 -10.83 6.50 21.23
N PRO A 140 -10.73 5.38 20.50
CA PRO A 140 -11.07 4.08 21.05
C PRO A 140 -10.18 3.70 22.24
N ILE A 141 -8.89 4.05 22.24
CA ILE A 141 -8.00 3.83 23.39
C ILE A 141 -8.51 4.57 24.64
N ALA A 142 -8.90 5.84 24.49
CA ALA A 142 -9.50 6.61 25.58
C ALA A 142 -10.77 5.94 26.10
N LEU A 143 -11.67 5.49 25.22
CA LEU A 143 -12.93 4.84 25.60
C LEU A 143 -12.73 3.54 26.38
N VAL A 144 -11.76 2.70 25.96
CA VAL A 144 -11.44 1.44 26.66
C VAL A 144 -11.06 1.68 28.12
N HIS A 145 -10.51 2.85 28.46
CA HIS A 145 -10.15 3.20 29.84
C HIS A 145 -11.22 4.03 30.56
N LEU A 146 -11.90 4.94 29.86
CA LEU A 146 -12.95 5.78 30.44
C LEU A 146 -14.17 4.96 30.87
N LEU A 147 -14.59 3.97 30.08
CA LEU A 147 -15.79 3.19 30.37
C LEU A 147 -15.63 2.37 31.67
N PRO A 148 -14.54 1.62 31.92
CA PRO A 148 -14.29 0.97 33.22
C PRO A 148 -14.22 1.93 34.40
N ILE A 149 -13.58 3.09 34.26
CA ILE A 149 -13.47 4.10 35.34
C ILE A 149 -14.85 4.60 35.75
N ILE A 150 -15.74 4.86 34.79
CA ILE A 150 -17.13 5.28 35.04
C ILE A 150 -17.92 4.13 35.67
N LEU A 151 -17.72 2.90 35.19
CA LEU A 151 -18.40 1.70 35.67
C LEU A 151 -18.05 1.40 37.13
N GLU A 152 -16.77 1.41 37.49
CA GLU A 152 -16.25 1.18 38.85
C GLU A 152 -16.97 2.08 39.86
N ARG A 153 -17.07 3.37 39.53
CA ARG A 153 -17.73 4.35 40.38
C ARG A 153 -19.23 4.08 40.55
N HIS A 154 -19.96 3.88 39.45
CA HIS A 154 -21.40 3.67 39.56
C HIS A 154 -21.77 2.37 40.27
N VAL A 155 -20.91 1.35 40.17
CA VAL A 155 -21.02 0.11 40.96
C VAL A 155 -20.78 0.40 42.44
N ALA A 156 -19.73 1.15 42.79
CA ALA A 156 -19.43 1.52 44.17
C ALA A 156 -20.54 2.38 44.82
N GLU A 157 -21.20 3.24 44.05
CA GLU A 157 -22.32 4.08 44.52
C GLU A 157 -23.67 3.35 44.57
N GLY A 158 -23.75 2.08 44.13
CA GLY A 158 -25.00 1.32 44.03
C GLY A 158 -26.03 1.89 43.04
N ARG A 159 -25.62 2.85 42.19
CA ARG A 159 -26.50 3.61 41.27
C ARG A 159 -26.76 2.92 39.94
N LEU A 160 -26.10 1.79 39.68
CA LEU A 160 -26.19 1.09 38.41
C LEU A 160 -27.06 -0.16 38.53
N SER A 161 -28.16 -0.19 37.76
CA SER A 161 -28.92 -1.42 37.58
C SER A 161 -28.09 -2.45 36.80
N GLY A 162 -28.34 -3.74 37.04
CA GLY A 162 -27.62 -4.84 36.36
C GLY A 162 -27.62 -4.71 34.83
N LYS A 163 -28.73 -4.25 34.23
CA LYS A 163 -28.84 -4.02 32.78
C LYS A 163 -27.89 -2.93 32.28
N LYS A 164 -27.77 -1.81 33.01
CA LYS A 164 -26.84 -0.72 32.65
C LYS A 164 -25.38 -1.16 32.80
N LYS A 165 -25.07 -1.93 33.86
CA LYS A 165 -23.74 -2.53 34.06
C LYS A 165 -23.35 -3.40 32.87
N MET A 166 -24.28 -4.27 32.44
CA MET A 166 -24.08 -5.14 31.29
C MET A 166 -23.88 -4.34 30.00
N LEU A 167 -24.67 -3.28 29.77
CA LEU A 167 -24.50 -2.41 28.59
C LEU A 167 -23.10 -1.77 28.54
N PHE A 168 -22.60 -1.20 29.64
CA PHE A 168 -21.26 -0.60 29.67
C PHE A 168 -20.15 -1.62 29.40
N LEU A 169 -20.27 -2.82 29.97
CA LEU A 169 -19.33 -3.92 29.72
C LEU A 169 -19.38 -4.38 28.26
N VAL A 170 -20.57 -4.48 27.68
CA VAL A 170 -20.75 -4.83 26.26
C VAL A 170 -20.15 -3.76 25.35
N LEU A 171 -20.31 -2.47 25.66
CA LEU A 171 -19.74 -1.38 24.88
C LEU A 171 -18.21 -1.33 24.97
N ALA A 172 -17.64 -1.50 26.16
CA ALA A 172 -16.18 -1.57 26.32
C ALA A 172 -15.60 -2.82 25.64
N GLY A 173 -16.27 -3.97 25.85
CA GLY A 173 -15.91 -5.24 25.25
C GLY A 173 -16.03 -5.21 23.72
N SER A 174 -17.03 -4.55 23.15
CA SER A 174 -17.21 -4.48 21.69
C SER A 174 -16.08 -3.70 21.02
N VAL A 175 -15.57 -2.62 21.61
CA VAL A 175 -14.41 -1.90 21.06
C VAL A 175 -13.17 -2.80 21.02
N VAL A 176 -12.92 -3.54 22.10
CA VAL A 176 -11.77 -4.48 22.19
C VAL A 176 -11.95 -5.64 21.22
N VAL A 177 -13.13 -6.26 21.19
CA VAL A 177 -13.44 -7.38 20.30
C VAL A 177 -13.34 -6.95 18.84
N SER A 178 -13.88 -5.79 18.46
CA SER A 178 -13.74 -5.25 17.10
C SER A 178 -12.26 -5.09 16.72
N HIS A 179 -11.42 -4.57 17.63
CA HIS A 179 -9.99 -4.45 17.37
C HIS A 179 -9.29 -5.82 17.18
N LEU A 180 -9.64 -6.81 18.00
CA LEU A 180 -9.11 -8.17 17.89
C LEU A 180 -9.56 -8.86 16.60
N LEU A 181 -10.80 -8.63 16.15
CA LEU A 181 -11.34 -9.19 14.91
C LEU A 181 -10.65 -8.61 13.66
N ILE A 182 -10.30 -7.31 13.67
CA ILE A 182 -9.61 -6.68 12.53
C ILE A 182 -8.10 -6.93 12.51
N TYR A 183 -7.51 -7.34 13.63
CA TYR A 183 -6.07 -7.58 13.74
C TYR A 183 -5.49 -8.53 12.68
N PRO A 184 -5.99 -9.76 12.47
CA PRO A 184 -5.42 -10.66 11.45
C PRO A 184 -5.54 -10.10 10.04
N PHE A 185 -6.63 -9.37 9.78
CA PHE A 185 -6.86 -8.69 8.52
C PHE A 185 -5.79 -7.59 8.28
N ASN A 186 -5.56 -6.73 9.28
CA ASN A 186 -4.57 -5.66 9.20
C ASN A 186 -3.13 -6.20 9.06
N ILE A 187 -2.81 -7.32 9.69
CA ILE A 187 -1.49 -7.97 9.53
C ILE A 187 -1.28 -8.47 8.10
N ARG A 188 -2.29 -9.10 7.48
CA ARG A 188 -2.22 -9.51 6.07
C ARG A 188 -2.06 -8.31 5.15
N GLN A 189 -2.82 -7.24 5.39
CA GLN A 189 -2.71 -6.02 4.60
C GLN A 189 -1.34 -5.34 4.76
N MET A 190 -0.78 -5.32 5.98
CA MET A 190 0.56 -4.80 6.22
C MET A 190 1.62 -5.60 5.46
N SER A 191 1.47 -6.93 5.40
CA SER A 191 2.34 -7.79 4.60
C SER A 191 2.23 -7.47 3.10
N ALA A 192 1.00 -7.37 2.56
CA ALA A 192 0.78 -7.01 1.15
C ALA A 192 1.33 -5.61 0.80
N PHE A 193 1.10 -4.63 1.67
CA PHE A 193 1.64 -3.28 1.52
C PHE A 193 3.16 -3.27 1.57
N SER A 194 3.77 -4.04 2.48
CA SER A 194 5.22 -4.20 2.53
C SER A 194 5.79 -4.79 1.25
N LYS A 195 5.13 -5.78 0.64
CA LYS A 195 5.55 -6.36 -0.65
C LYS A 195 5.52 -5.31 -1.76
N ARG A 196 4.41 -4.58 -1.90
CA ARG A 196 4.28 -3.49 -2.88
C ARG A 196 5.36 -2.41 -2.71
N LEU A 197 5.68 -2.04 -1.47
CA LEU A 197 6.76 -1.08 -1.21
C LEU A 197 8.13 -1.61 -1.61
N LEU A 198 8.41 -2.89 -1.38
CA LEU A 198 9.69 -3.51 -1.76
C LEU A 198 9.82 -3.63 -3.29
N GLN A 199 8.73 -3.96 -3.98
CA GLN A 199 8.67 -3.96 -5.44
C GLN A 199 8.85 -2.55 -6.02
N SER A 200 8.15 -1.55 -5.48
CA SER A 200 8.34 -0.14 -5.88
C SER A 200 9.77 0.33 -5.61
N LYS A 201 10.37 -0.15 -4.51
CA LYS A 201 11.78 0.10 -4.20
C LYS A 201 12.70 -0.57 -5.23
N ALA A 202 12.43 -1.80 -5.67
CA ALA A 202 13.19 -2.47 -6.71
C ALA A 202 13.21 -1.66 -8.01
N CYS A 203 12.04 -1.20 -8.44
CA CYS A 203 11.90 -0.30 -9.59
C CYS A 203 12.69 1.00 -9.43
N LEU A 204 12.60 1.64 -8.26
CA LEU A 204 13.37 2.86 -7.98
C LEU A 204 14.88 2.60 -8.03
N LEU A 205 15.36 1.47 -7.50
CA LEU A 205 16.79 1.12 -7.52
C LEU A 205 17.32 0.91 -8.94
N LEU A 206 16.48 0.42 -9.86
CA LEU A 206 16.81 0.14 -11.25
C LEU A 206 16.40 1.27 -12.21
N ILE A 207 16.03 2.45 -11.68
CA ILE A 207 15.50 3.58 -12.47
C ILE A 207 16.47 4.08 -13.56
N ASN A 208 17.77 3.86 -13.39
CA ASN A 208 18.80 4.24 -14.38
C ASN A 208 19.15 3.10 -15.35
N VAL A 209 18.59 1.90 -15.15
CA VAL A 209 18.94 0.68 -15.88
C VAL A 209 17.78 0.22 -16.78
N ILE A 210 16.55 0.28 -16.30
CA ILE A 210 15.37 -0.20 -17.02
C ILE A 210 14.32 0.92 -17.10
N GLU A 211 13.76 1.12 -18.28
CA GLU A 211 12.63 2.03 -18.52
C GLU A 211 11.33 1.25 -18.35
N GLU A 212 10.94 1.00 -17.10
CA GLU A 212 9.74 0.20 -16.77
C GLU A 212 8.57 1.08 -16.29
N ASP A 213 7.37 0.66 -16.66
CA ASP A 213 6.10 1.31 -16.28
C ASP A 213 5.76 1.13 -14.78
N CYS A 214 6.52 0.32 -14.04
CA CYS A 214 6.24 0.08 -12.62
C CYS A 214 6.33 1.35 -11.73
N LEU A 215 6.95 2.42 -12.22
CA LEU A 215 6.96 3.73 -11.55
C LEU A 215 5.91 4.71 -12.10
N THR A 216 5.38 4.48 -13.31
CA THR A 216 4.38 5.35 -13.96
C THR A 216 2.95 4.99 -13.54
N GLU A 217 2.68 3.76 -13.11
CA GLU A 217 1.37 3.34 -12.57
C GLU A 217 0.93 4.07 -11.29
N ASN A 218 1.83 4.77 -10.59
CA ASN A 218 1.57 5.41 -9.29
C ASN A 218 1.44 6.95 -9.34
N ASP A 219 0.94 7.51 -10.44
CA ASP A 219 0.67 8.96 -10.60
C ASP A 219 1.90 9.88 -10.39
N PHE A 220 3.14 9.37 -10.55
CA PHE A 220 4.30 10.24 -10.52
C PHE A 220 4.28 11.16 -11.75
N PRO A 221 4.20 12.50 -11.57
CA PRO A 221 3.88 13.42 -12.66
C PRO A 221 4.96 13.52 -13.74
N SER A 222 6.18 13.03 -13.47
CA SER A 222 7.26 12.92 -14.46
C SER A 222 8.33 11.92 -14.00
N ILE A 223 8.61 10.91 -14.82
CA ILE A 223 9.70 9.95 -14.58
C ILE A 223 11.07 10.65 -14.61
N GLU A 224 11.22 11.71 -15.42
CA GLU A 224 12.46 12.50 -15.49
C GLU A 224 12.72 13.24 -14.18
N TYR A 225 11.69 13.86 -13.61
CA TYR A 225 11.80 14.52 -12.31
C TYR A 225 12.15 13.50 -11.22
N LEU A 226 11.54 12.31 -11.27
CA LEU A 226 11.85 11.23 -10.33
C LEU A 226 13.30 10.75 -10.48
N LYS A 227 13.79 10.54 -11.71
CA LYS A 227 15.19 10.22 -12.01
C LYS A 227 16.14 11.28 -11.44
N LEU A 228 15.85 12.57 -11.66
CA LEU A 228 16.67 13.67 -11.14
C LEU A 228 16.71 13.68 -9.61
N ALA A 229 15.55 13.59 -8.95
CA ALA A 229 15.44 13.58 -7.50
C ALA A 229 16.13 12.36 -6.89
N ALA A 230 15.93 11.16 -7.46
CA ALA A 230 16.53 9.92 -6.99
C ALA A 230 18.06 9.96 -7.09
N ASN A 231 18.61 10.40 -8.23
CA ASN A 231 20.05 10.54 -8.40
C ASN A 231 20.66 11.60 -7.46
N GLY A 232 19.96 12.71 -7.21
CA GLY A 232 20.36 13.70 -6.21
C GLY A 232 20.44 13.12 -4.79
N LEU A 233 19.42 12.36 -4.39
CA LEU A 233 19.38 11.69 -3.08
C LEU A 233 20.42 10.57 -2.96
N ASP A 234 20.69 9.83 -4.04
CA ASP A 234 21.76 8.83 -4.11
C ASP A 234 23.14 9.49 -3.91
N GLY A 235 23.40 10.61 -4.60
CA GLY A 235 24.63 11.38 -4.46
C GLY A 235 24.87 11.90 -3.04
N LEU A 236 23.80 12.24 -2.32
CA LEU A 236 23.82 12.62 -0.91
C LEU A 236 23.85 11.43 0.06
N LYS A 237 23.86 10.19 -0.43
CA LYS A 237 23.84 8.94 0.36
C LYS A 237 22.61 8.78 1.26
N PHE A 238 21.47 9.39 0.86
CA PHE A 238 20.20 9.20 1.54
C PHE A 238 19.50 7.90 1.15
N LEU A 239 19.81 7.33 -0.03
CA LEU A 239 19.25 6.06 -0.47
C LEU A 239 20.06 4.87 0.06
N ARG A 240 19.35 3.84 0.54
CA ARG A 240 19.93 2.57 1.04
C ARG A 240 19.10 1.36 0.59
N PRO A 241 19.64 0.46 -0.25
CA PRO A 241 20.93 0.58 -0.93
C PRO A 241 20.93 1.76 -1.92
N GLY A 242 22.11 2.14 -2.42
CA GLY A 242 22.22 3.15 -3.47
C GLY A 242 21.64 2.66 -4.80
N LEU A 243 21.41 3.58 -5.72
CA LEU A 243 20.89 3.27 -7.06
C LEU A 243 21.87 2.37 -7.83
N ILE A 244 21.29 1.44 -8.60
CA ILE A 244 22.05 0.59 -9.52
C ILE A 244 22.38 1.42 -10.77
N LYS A 245 23.66 1.43 -11.15
CA LYS A 245 24.20 2.31 -12.21
C LYS A 245 24.58 1.56 -13.48
N SER A 246 24.61 0.23 -13.40
CA SER A 246 25.06 -0.66 -14.47
C SER A 246 23.96 -1.65 -14.79
N SER A 247 23.79 -1.96 -16.06
CA SER A 247 22.89 -3.02 -16.53
C SER A 247 23.49 -4.41 -16.40
N ARG A 248 24.78 -4.54 -16.06
CA ARG A 248 25.43 -5.84 -15.82
C ARG A 248 24.95 -6.41 -14.48
N VAL A 249 24.24 -7.53 -14.52
CA VAL A 249 23.70 -8.16 -13.31
C VAL A 249 24.80 -8.65 -12.36
N GLN A 250 25.98 -8.96 -12.90
CA GLN A 250 27.14 -9.38 -12.13
C GLN A 250 27.58 -8.32 -11.10
N ASP A 251 27.41 -7.03 -11.39
CA ASP A 251 27.77 -5.93 -10.47
C ASP A 251 26.90 -5.93 -9.19
N ILE A 252 25.72 -6.52 -9.28
CA ILE A 252 24.77 -6.67 -8.18
C ILE A 252 24.60 -8.12 -7.74
N ALA A 253 25.35 -9.07 -8.28
CA ALA A 253 25.28 -10.46 -7.86
C ALA A 253 25.63 -10.61 -6.37
N ALA A 254 24.87 -11.43 -5.64
CA ALA A 254 25.18 -11.75 -4.25
C ALA A 254 26.40 -12.68 -4.19
N ALA A 255 27.46 -12.24 -3.50
CA ALA A 255 28.63 -13.08 -3.29
C ALA A 255 28.26 -14.30 -2.44
N GLY A 256 28.58 -15.50 -2.93
CA GLY A 256 28.39 -16.75 -2.17
C GLY A 256 26.98 -17.33 -2.19
N ALA A 257 26.09 -16.89 -3.08
CA ALA A 257 24.84 -17.59 -3.33
C ALA A 257 25.14 -18.95 -4.00
N GLN A 258 25.18 -20.01 -3.20
CA GLN A 258 25.29 -21.38 -3.69
C GLN A 258 23.88 -21.97 -3.88
N ASN A 259 23.72 -22.78 -4.92
CA ASN A 259 22.49 -23.50 -5.30
C ASN A 259 21.35 -22.58 -5.79
N PRO A 260 21.37 -22.19 -7.09
CA PRO A 260 20.30 -21.43 -7.76
C PRO A 260 18.91 -22.04 -7.56
N GLU A 261 18.82 -23.38 -7.50
CA GLU A 261 17.58 -24.15 -7.30
C GLU A 261 16.79 -23.73 -6.04
N TYR A 262 17.45 -23.22 -5.00
CA TYR A 262 16.77 -22.76 -3.79
C TYR A 262 16.12 -21.38 -3.92
N TYR A 263 16.54 -20.59 -4.90
CA TYR A 263 15.99 -19.25 -5.14
C TYR A 263 14.86 -19.25 -6.14
N GLY A 264 14.74 -20.29 -6.97
CA GLY A 264 13.66 -20.41 -7.94
C GLY A 264 14.11 -20.93 -9.29
N SER A 265 13.19 -20.94 -10.26
CA SER A 265 13.47 -21.31 -11.64
C SER A 265 12.72 -20.44 -12.64
N ILE A 266 13.29 -20.31 -13.84
CA ILE A 266 12.53 -19.94 -15.04
C ILE A 266 11.90 -21.21 -15.61
N ASP A 267 10.57 -21.24 -15.66
CA ASP A 267 9.82 -22.44 -16.03
C ASP A 267 9.51 -22.47 -17.54
N SER A 268 9.23 -21.30 -18.13
CA SER A 268 8.91 -21.22 -19.56
C SER A 268 9.19 -19.86 -20.16
N VAL A 269 9.49 -19.85 -21.46
CA VAL A 269 9.51 -18.67 -22.32
C VAL A 269 8.71 -19.00 -23.58
N ILE A 270 7.51 -18.42 -23.68
CA ILE A 270 6.52 -18.76 -24.71
C ILE A 270 6.36 -17.60 -25.67
N HIS A 271 6.43 -17.89 -26.98
CA HIS A 271 6.15 -16.93 -28.04
C HIS A 271 4.65 -16.55 -28.06
N ARG A 272 4.35 -15.26 -28.10
CA ARG A 272 3.00 -14.67 -28.15
C ARG A 272 2.94 -13.57 -29.21
N GLY A 273 2.45 -13.92 -30.41
CA GLY A 273 2.26 -12.97 -31.51
C GLY A 273 3.40 -13.00 -32.52
N GLU A 274 3.69 -11.88 -33.18
CA GLU A 274 4.79 -11.79 -34.17
C GLU A 274 6.16 -11.54 -33.51
N ASP A 275 6.23 -10.68 -32.48
CA ASP A 275 7.50 -10.28 -31.82
C ASP A 275 7.49 -10.43 -30.29
N GLY A 276 6.35 -10.85 -29.70
CA GLY A 276 6.16 -10.89 -28.27
C GLY A 276 6.58 -12.22 -27.65
N TYR A 277 7.24 -12.17 -26.50
CA TYR A 277 7.52 -13.34 -25.67
C TYR A 277 7.00 -13.12 -24.26
N THR A 278 6.65 -14.21 -23.60
CA THR A 278 6.26 -14.23 -22.19
C THR A 278 7.15 -15.23 -21.44
N ALA A 279 7.98 -14.72 -20.53
CA ALA A 279 8.70 -15.55 -19.57
C ALA A 279 7.88 -15.73 -18.29
N SER A 280 7.98 -16.90 -17.66
CA SER A 280 7.32 -17.21 -16.39
C SER A 280 8.17 -18.14 -15.54
N GLY A 281 8.00 -18.05 -14.24
CA GLY A 281 8.65 -18.96 -13.29
C GLY A 281 8.22 -18.68 -11.86
N TRP A 282 9.08 -19.05 -10.91
CA TRP A 282 8.91 -18.69 -9.50
C TRP A 282 10.23 -18.25 -8.90
N ALA A 283 10.17 -17.37 -7.89
CA ALA A 283 11.35 -16.82 -7.24
C ALA A 283 11.10 -16.51 -5.76
N VAL A 284 12.04 -16.91 -4.89
CA VAL A 284 12.00 -16.72 -3.44
C VAL A 284 13.33 -16.18 -2.91
N LEU A 285 13.29 -15.58 -1.73
CA LEU A 285 14.45 -15.20 -0.94
C LEU A 285 14.50 -16.11 0.30
N PRO A 286 15.25 -17.23 0.29
CA PRO A 286 15.20 -18.24 1.33
C PRO A 286 15.50 -17.72 2.73
N GLN A 287 16.39 -16.73 2.84
CA GLN A 287 16.76 -16.11 4.13
C GLN A 287 15.60 -15.37 4.77
N ARG A 288 14.63 -14.91 3.98
CA ARG A 288 13.42 -14.23 4.42
C ARG A 288 12.21 -15.16 4.49
N GLY A 289 12.23 -16.27 3.74
CA GLY A 289 11.08 -17.17 3.61
C GLY A 289 9.92 -16.53 2.84
N ASP A 290 10.19 -15.57 1.97
CA ASP A 290 9.20 -14.85 1.16
C ASP A 290 9.55 -14.92 -0.33
N ALA A 291 8.58 -14.56 -1.19
CA ALA A 291 8.85 -14.30 -2.61
C ALA A 291 9.95 -13.23 -2.77
N ALA A 292 10.68 -13.29 -3.89
CA ALA A 292 11.61 -12.22 -4.25
C ALA A 292 10.91 -10.86 -4.34
N ASP A 293 11.64 -9.75 -4.19
CA ASP A 293 11.00 -8.42 -4.27
C ASP A 293 10.72 -8.00 -5.72
N ALA A 294 11.50 -8.57 -6.65
CA ALA A 294 11.32 -8.53 -8.09
C ALA A 294 12.13 -9.66 -8.73
N VAL A 295 11.87 -9.95 -10.01
CA VAL A 295 12.73 -10.80 -10.83
C VAL A 295 13.32 -9.99 -11.97
N LEU A 296 14.64 -10.09 -12.16
CA LEU A 296 15.32 -9.45 -13.28
C LEU A 296 15.48 -10.47 -14.39
N LEU A 297 15.05 -10.09 -15.60
CA LEU A 297 15.38 -10.84 -16.80
C LEU A 297 16.65 -10.27 -17.42
N THR A 298 17.56 -11.17 -17.76
CA THR A 298 18.82 -10.82 -18.39
C THR A 298 18.99 -11.57 -19.69
N TYR A 299 19.76 -10.99 -20.60
CA TYR A 299 20.31 -11.73 -21.74
C TYR A 299 21.82 -11.79 -21.66
N ASP A 300 22.41 -12.87 -22.16
CA ASP A 300 23.87 -13.00 -22.22
C ASP A 300 24.44 -12.35 -23.48
N ARG A 301 25.49 -11.56 -23.30
CA ARG A 301 26.32 -11.04 -24.37
C ARG A 301 27.46 -12.00 -24.70
N THR A 302 28.01 -11.83 -25.90
CA THR A 302 29.13 -12.62 -26.41
C THR A 302 30.43 -12.46 -25.61
N ASP A 303 30.55 -11.40 -24.82
CA ASP A 303 31.67 -11.13 -23.90
C ASP A 303 31.51 -11.81 -22.52
N GLY A 304 30.41 -12.55 -22.31
CA GLY A 304 30.12 -13.27 -21.06
C GLY A 304 29.36 -12.44 -20.02
N ASP A 305 29.01 -11.19 -20.33
CA ASP A 305 28.20 -10.36 -19.44
C ASP A 305 26.70 -10.64 -19.61
N SER A 306 25.95 -10.62 -18.50
CA SER A 306 24.49 -10.75 -18.53
C SER A 306 23.85 -9.39 -18.26
N ILE A 307 23.11 -8.90 -19.23
CA ILE A 307 22.54 -7.54 -19.23
C ILE A 307 21.07 -7.59 -18.85
N ILE A 308 20.71 -6.84 -17.82
CA ILE A 308 19.33 -6.65 -17.36
C ILE A 308 18.58 -5.87 -18.43
N PHE A 309 17.43 -6.39 -18.85
CA PHE A 309 16.57 -5.74 -19.84
C PHE A 309 15.12 -5.60 -19.41
N ALA A 310 14.67 -6.35 -18.41
CA ALA A 310 13.29 -6.27 -17.92
C ALA A 310 13.19 -6.63 -16.44
N LEU A 311 12.16 -6.08 -15.78
CA LEU A 311 11.79 -6.38 -14.41
C LEU A 311 10.38 -7.00 -14.36
N ALA A 312 10.27 -8.13 -13.68
CA ALA A 312 9.02 -8.84 -13.47
C ALA A 312 8.55 -8.71 -12.02
N ASP A 313 7.25 -8.53 -11.88
CA ASP A 313 6.57 -8.52 -10.59
C ASP A 313 6.37 -9.95 -10.08
N THR A 314 6.66 -10.14 -8.81
CA THR A 314 6.45 -11.38 -8.07
C THR A 314 5.15 -11.32 -7.28
N GLY A 315 4.38 -12.40 -7.26
CA GLY A 315 3.10 -12.45 -6.55
C GLY A 315 1.97 -13.09 -7.33
N ALA A 316 2.24 -13.59 -8.55
CA ALA A 316 1.27 -14.37 -9.30
C ALA A 316 0.99 -15.71 -8.59
N GLU A 317 -0.28 -16.11 -8.54
CA GLU A 317 -0.66 -17.44 -8.08
C GLU A 317 -0.05 -18.51 -9.00
N ARG A 318 0.65 -19.50 -8.42
CA ARG A 318 0.96 -20.73 -9.14
C ARG A 318 -0.38 -21.44 -9.39
N GLY A 319 -0.79 -21.58 -10.65
CA GLY A 319 -2.15 -21.96 -11.06
C GLY A 319 -2.79 -23.14 -10.30
N VAL A 320 -4.13 -23.18 -10.27
CA VAL A 320 -5.13 -24.19 -9.74
C VAL A 320 -4.78 -25.07 -8.53
N VAL A 321 -3.58 -25.67 -8.45
CA VAL A 321 -3.13 -26.59 -7.39
C VAL A 321 -3.00 -25.89 -6.03
N ALA A 322 -2.55 -24.62 -5.99
CA ALA A 322 -2.53 -23.82 -4.75
C ALA A 322 -3.93 -23.62 -4.16
N ARG A 323 -4.97 -23.60 -5.01
CA ARG A 323 -6.38 -23.47 -4.63
C ARG A 323 -6.94 -24.73 -3.96
N ILE A 324 -6.39 -25.91 -4.27
CA ILE A 324 -6.89 -27.21 -3.79
C ILE A 324 -6.28 -27.59 -2.44
N LEU A 325 -5.03 -27.21 -2.16
CA LEU A 325 -4.28 -27.79 -1.03
C LEU A 325 -4.35 -27.05 0.31
N ARG A 326 -4.99 -25.87 0.42
CA ARG A 326 -5.25 -25.14 1.70
C ARG A 326 -4.06 -25.12 2.70
N ARG A 327 -2.82 -25.16 2.19
CA ARG A 327 -1.59 -25.03 2.97
C ARG A 327 -0.81 -23.89 2.35
N SER A 328 -1.04 -22.68 2.86
CA SER A 328 -0.40 -21.46 2.39
C SER A 328 1.09 -21.47 2.70
N SER A 329 1.90 -22.07 1.82
CA SER A 329 3.34 -21.91 1.88
C SER A 329 3.70 -20.60 1.16
N PRO A 330 4.71 -19.83 1.61
CA PRO A 330 5.19 -18.64 0.90
C PRO A 330 5.54 -18.89 -0.58
N SER A 331 5.85 -20.16 -0.93
CA SER A 331 6.08 -20.64 -2.29
C SER A 331 4.86 -20.57 -3.21
N ASP A 332 3.63 -20.52 -2.68
CA ASP A 332 2.41 -20.57 -3.49
C ASP A 332 2.12 -19.23 -4.22
N TYR A 333 2.73 -18.14 -3.71
CA TYR A 333 2.64 -16.78 -4.25
C TYR A 333 4.01 -16.25 -4.70
N ALA A 334 4.93 -17.15 -5.04
CA ALA A 334 6.26 -16.82 -5.54
C ALA A 334 6.32 -16.77 -7.08
N GLY A 335 5.19 -16.96 -7.76
CA GLY A 335 5.11 -16.92 -9.21
C GLY A 335 5.38 -15.53 -9.78
N TRP A 336 5.98 -15.48 -10.95
CA TRP A 336 6.18 -14.26 -11.72
C TRP A 336 5.95 -14.54 -13.21
N GLN A 337 5.56 -13.50 -13.94
CA GLN A 337 5.39 -13.53 -15.38
C GLN A 337 5.76 -12.15 -15.94
N LYS A 338 6.47 -12.12 -17.06
CA LYS A 338 6.80 -10.89 -17.78
C LYS A 338 6.72 -11.08 -19.27
N SER A 339 6.02 -10.16 -19.92
CA SER A 339 6.02 -10.05 -21.38
C SER A 339 7.06 -9.03 -21.82
N PHE A 340 7.74 -9.31 -22.93
CA PHE A 340 8.74 -8.43 -23.54
C PHE A 340 8.75 -8.63 -25.06
N SER A 341 9.27 -7.64 -25.80
CA SER A 341 9.46 -7.74 -27.24
C SER A 341 10.85 -8.26 -27.57
N VAL A 342 10.96 -9.12 -28.58
CA VAL A 342 12.27 -9.58 -29.07
C VAL A 342 13.07 -8.46 -29.74
N ASN A 343 12.39 -7.39 -30.15
CA ASN A 343 13.02 -6.21 -30.75
C ASN A 343 13.85 -5.42 -29.73
N ASP A 344 13.56 -5.56 -28.43
CA ASP A 344 14.31 -4.93 -27.33
C ASP A 344 15.62 -5.67 -27.01
N LEU A 345 15.81 -6.87 -27.58
CA LEU A 345 16.97 -7.72 -27.38
C LEU A 345 17.97 -7.58 -28.55
N PRO A 346 19.29 -7.70 -28.28
CA PRO A 346 20.30 -7.65 -29.33
C PRO A 346 20.27 -8.88 -30.26
N THR A 347 21.27 -9.01 -31.13
CA THR A 347 21.39 -10.04 -32.18
C THR A 347 21.20 -11.48 -31.71
N ASN A 348 20.65 -12.32 -32.60
CA ASN A 348 20.39 -13.74 -32.39
C ASN A 348 21.65 -14.63 -32.34
N PRO A 349 21.60 -15.78 -31.65
CA PRO A 349 20.59 -16.22 -30.68
C PRO A 349 20.78 -15.55 -29.31
N VAL A 350 19.69 -15.40 -28.54
CA VAL A 350 19.73 -14.73 -27.23
C VAL A 350 19.46 -15.76 -26.13
N ILE A 351 20.42 -15.93 -25.22
CA ILE A 351 20.23 -16.73 -24.01
C ILE A 351 19.60 -15.83 -22.95
N ILE A 352 18.45 -16.26 -22.43
CA ILE A 352 17.72 -15.56 -21.37
C ILE A 352 17.87 -16.32 -20.07
N THR A 353 18.21 -15.57 -19.02
CA THR A 353 18.24 -16.06 -17.65
C THR A 353 17.42 -15.14 -16.74
N ALA A 354 17.07 -15.62 -15.55
CA ALA A 354 16.30 -14.87 -14.58
C ALA A 354 17.05 -14.80 -13.24
N TRP A 355 16.84 -13.71 -12.50
CA TRP A 355 17.50 -13.48 -11.21
C TRP A 355 16.49 -13.00 -10.16
N ALA A 356 16.49 -13.64 -8.98
CA ALA A 356 15.77 -13.14 -7.81
C ALA A 356 16.47 -11.88 -7.28
N PHE A 357 15.72 -10.78 -7.12
CA PHE A 357 16.25 -9.52 -6.62
C PHE A 357 15.74 -9.20 -5.21
N ASP A 358 16.65 -8.78 -4.33
CA ASP A 358 16.35 -8.31 -2.98
C ASP A 358 16.55 -6.79 -2.90
N ALA A 359 15.44 -6.05 -2.82
CA ALA A 359 15.45 -4.59 -2.77
C ALA A 359 15.98 -4.04 -1.43
N ARG A 360 16.12 -4.87 -0.40
CA ARG A 360 16.71 -4.46 0.88
C ARG A 360 18.23 -4.36 0.79
N THR A 361 18.86 -5.27 0.06
CA THR A 361 20.31 -5.35 -0.08
C THR A 361 20.82 -4.80 -1.42
N GLY A 362 19.94 -4.73 -2.43
CA GLY A 362 20.29 -4.35 -3.80
C GLY A 362 21.08 -5.45 -4.50
N LYS A 363 20.87 -6.71 -4.10
CA LYS A 363 21.58 -7.87 -4.62
C LYS A 363 20.65 -8.80 -5.39
N ALA A 364 21.23 -9.47 -6.38
CA ALA A 364 20.56 -10.42 -7.25
C ALA A 364 21.18 -11.82 -7.13
N VAL A 365 20.37 -12.86 -7.26
CA VAL A 365 20.81 -14.26 -7.31
C VAL A 365 20.19 -14.93 -8.52
N GLN A 366 21.01 -15.64 -9.31
CA GLN A 366 20.53 -16.33 -10.50
C GLN A 366 19.56 -17.45 -10.12
N LEU A 367 18.48 -17.57 -10.89
CA LEU A 367 17.52 -18.66 -10.79
C LEU A 367 18.00 -19.85 -11.63
N ASP A 368 17.48 -21.04 -11.32
CA ASP A 368 17.70 -22.21 -12.16
C ASP A 368 17.01 -22.07 -13.52
N GLY A 369 17.60 -22.68 -14.55
CA GLY A 369 17.08 -22.68 -15.92
C GLY A 369 17.59 -21.54 -16.81
N THR A 370 17.67 -21.83 -18.10
CA THR A 370 18.06 -20.90 -19.17
C THR A 370 17.24 -21.19 -20.42
N HIS A 371 16.84 -20.17 -21.17
CA HIS A 371 16.09 -20.34 -22.42
C HIS A 371 16.76 -19.63 -23.58
N VAL A 372 16.79 -20.26 -24.75
CA VAL A 372 17.36 -19.68 -25.96
C VAL A 372 16.23 -19.22 -26.88
N ILE A 373 16.25 -17.95 -27.28
CA ILE A 373 15.35 -17.40 -28.30
C ILE A 373 16.10 -17.24 -29.62
N GLN A 374 15.42 -17.60 -30.71
CA GLN A 374 15.84 -17.25 -32.07
C GLN A 374 14.79 -16.27 -32.66
N LYS A 375 15.18 -15.05 -33.06
CA LYS A 375 14.31 -14.19 -33.90
C LYS A 375 14.05 -14.93 -35.20
N THR A 376 12.80 -15.34 -35.41
CA THR A 376 12.34 -15.85 -36.69
C THR A 376 12.36 -14.68 -37.66
N SER A 377 13.29 -14.65 -38.62
CA SER A 377 13.21 -13.71 -39.72
C SER A 377 12.00 -14.09 -40.56
N THR A 378 10.90 -13.36 -40.46
CA THR A 378 9.81 -13.47 -41.41
C THR A 378 10.39 -13.11 -42.79
N PRO A 379 10.34 -13.99 -43.81
CA PRO A 379 10.71 -13.60 -45.15
C PRO A 379 9.75 -12.50 -45.56
N LYS A 380 10.29 -11.32 -45.84
CA LYS A 380 9.54 -10.24 -46.48
C LYS A 380 8.92 -10.85 -47.75
N SER A 381 7.60 -10.97 -47.81
CA SER A 381 6.93 -11.42 -49.03
C SER A 381 7.05 -10.31 -50.07
N ASP A 382 8.17 -10.31 -50.80
CA ASP A 382 8.22 -9.69 -52.11
C ASP A 382 7.30 -10.53 -53.00
N ASN A 383 6.05 -10.10 -53.15
CA ASN A 383 5.18 -10.61 -54.19
C ASN A 383 4.49 -9.46 -54.91
N HIS A 384 5.17 -9.07 -55.98
CA HIS A 384 4.66 -8.81 -57.31
C HIS A 384 3.41 -7.95 -57.48
N ASP A 385 3.67 -6.78 -58.05
CA ASP A 385 2.90 -6.17 -59.13
C ASP A 385 2.24 -7.22 -60.04
N ALA A 386 0.91 -7.23 -60.04
CA ALA A 386 0.12 -7.67 -61.18
C ALA A 386 -1.12 -6.78 -61.25
N ALA A 387 -1.01 -5.72 -62.05
CA ALA A 387 -2.11 -4.87 -62.47
C ALA A 387 -3.17 -5.73 -63.18
N SER A 388 -4.42 -5.67 -62.72
CA SER A 388 -5.56 -6.15 -63.49
C SER A 388 -6.08 -5.03 -64.38
N GLU A 389 -5.84 -5.18 -65.68
CA GLU A 389 -6.63 -4.53 -66.73
C GLU A 389 -8.06 -5.11 -66.68
N SER A 390 -9.06 -4.23 -66.60
CA SER A 390 -10.46 -4.54 -66.85
C SER A 390 -10.86 -3.93 -68.20
N PRO A 391 -11.33 -4.73 -69.18
CA PRO A 391 -11.85 -4.18 -70.42
C PRO A 391 -13.33 -3.81 -70.28
N ARG A 392 -13.64 -2.58 -70.70
CA ARG A 392 -14.99 -2.12 -71.04
C ARG A 392 -15.57 -3.00 -72.15
N GLN A 393 -16.78 -3.53 -71.98
CA GLN A 393 -17.75 -3.66 -73.07
C GLN A 393 -19.20 -3.49 -72.56
N HIS A 394 -19.86 -2.51 -73.19
CA HIS A 394 -21.27 -2.30 -73.51
C HIS A 394 -22.38 -2.49 -72.47
#